data_AF-A0A947QSM4-F1
#
_entry.id   AF-A0A947QSM4-F1
#
_cell.length_a   1.000
_cell.length_b   1.000
_cell.length_c   1.000
_cell.angle_alpha   90.00
_cell.angle_beta   90.00
_cell.angle_gamma   90.00
#
_symmetry.space_group_name_H-M   'P 1'
#
loop_
_entity.id
_entity.type
_entity.pdbx_description
1 polymer ?
#
loop_
_entity_poly.entity_id
_entity_poly.type
_entity_poly.pdbx_seq_one_letter_code
_entity_poly.pdbx_strand_id
1 'polypeptide(L)'
;MNTNIATSTTIKLNLPAGILQNTQIESKRIGISIQDFVRMLLATYFAHAPSLTAINHDRVLYQEALKDIKHGCFTDVSNVEELNYYLQTLE
;
A
#
# COMPACT_ATOMS: atom_id res chain seq x y z
N MET A 1 -21.89 -22.28 -13.91
CA MET A 1 -21.96 -20.86 -14.33
C MET A 1 -21.33 -20.03 -13.22
N ASN A 2 -20.14 -19.45 -13.44
CA ASN A 2 -19.51 -18.57 -12.45
C ASN A 2 -20.18 -17.20 -12.50
N THR A 3 -20.95 -16.87 -11.47
CA THR A 3 -21.46 -15.52 -11.24
C THR A 3 -20.33 -14.68 -10.67
N ASN A 4 -19.66 -13.89 -11.52
CA ASN A 4 -18.82 -12.80 -11.06
C ASN A 4 -19.72 -11.82 -10.27
N ILE A 5 -19.60 -11.83 -8.95
CA ILE A 5 -20.32 -10.89 -8.08
C ILE A 5 -19.67 -9.52 -8.30
N ALA A 6 -20.34 -8.66 -9.05
CA ALA A 6 -19.94 -7.27 -9.20
C ALA A 6 -20.14 -6.57 -7.84
N THR A 7 -19.05 -6.42 -7.08
CA THR A 7 -19.05 -5.70 -5.81
C THR A 7 -18.93 -4.20 -6.09
N SER A 8 -20.00 -3.45 -5.79
CA SER A 8 -19.99 -1.99 -5.84
C SER A 8 -19.71 -1.43 -4.45
N THR A 9 -18.67 -0.61 -4.32
CA THR A 9 -18.29 0.03 -3.05
C THR A 9 -18.36 1.54 -3.21
N THR A 10 -19.02 2.21 -2.27
CA THR A 10 -19.03 3.68 -2.18
C THR A 10 -17.91 4.16 -1.28
N ILE A 11 -17.12 5.12 -1.74
CA ILE A 11 -16.03 5.73 -0.95
C ILE A 11 -16.37 7.20 -0.74
N LYS A 12 -16.33 7.65 0.52
CA LYS A 12 -16.42 9.07 0.87
C LYS A 12 -15.00 9.64 0.98
N LEU A 13 -14.69 10.62 0.13
CA LEU A 13 -13.40 11.31 0.12
C LEU A 13 -13.58 12.72 0.68
N ASN A 14 -12.79 13.06 1.69
CA ASN A 14 -12.68 14.43 2.18
C ASN A 14 -11.46 15.09 1.52
N LEU A 15 -11.70 16.03 0.61
CA LEU A 15 -10.64 16.72 -0.13
C LEU A 15 -10.50 18.17 0.37
N PRO A 16 -9.27 18.71 0.47
CA PRO A 16 -9.07 20.14 0.68
C PRO A 16 -9.73 20.95 -0.45
N ALA A 17 -10.27 22.12 -0.12
CA ALA A 17 -11.06 22.94 -1.05
C ALA A 17 -10.34 23.21 -2.38
N GLY A 18 -9.05 23.57 -2.34
CA GLY A 18 -8.25 23.83 -3.55
C GLY A 18 -8.06 22.60 -4.43
N ILE A 19 -7.89 21.41 -3.83
CA ILE A 19 -7.77 20.16 -4.59
C ILE A 19 -9.10 19.81 -5.24
N LEU A 20 -10.20 19.88 -4.49
CA LEU A 20 -11.54 19.63 -5.02
C LEU A 20 -11.85 20.57 -6.21
N GLN A 21 -11.54 21.86 -6.08
CA GLN A 21 -11.76 22.84 -7.13
C GLN A 21 -10.95 22.51 -8.39
N ASN A 22 -9.66 22.19 -8.23
CA ASN A 22 -8.82 21.78 -9.35
C ASN A 22 -9.35 20.51 -10.03
N THR A 23 -9.71 19.48 -9.24
CA THR A 23 -10.31 18.24 -9.75
C THR A 23 -11.59 18.51 -10.55
N GLN A 24 -12.45 19.42 -10.08
CA GLN A 24 -13.68 19.82 -10.80
C GLN A 24 -13.38 20.55 -12.11
N ILE A 25 -12.41 21.45 -12.13
CA ILE A 25 -12.01 22.19 -13.33
C ILE A 25 -11.47 21.20 -14.37
N GLU A 26 -10.59 20.31 -13.95
CA GLU A 26 -9.95 19.33 -14.81
C GLU A 26 -10.94 18.31 -15.36
N SER A 27 -11.84 17.77 -14.54
CA SER A 27 -12.87 16.84 -15.01
C SER A 27 -13.81 17.50 -16.03
N LYS A 28 -14.16 18.78 -15.82
CA LYS A 28 -14.95 19.55 -16.79
C LYS A 28 -14.19 19.80 -18.09
N ARG A 29 -12.89 20.11 -18.02
CA ARG A 29 -12.06 20.35 -19.21
C ARG A 29 -12.04 19.17 -20.17
N ILE A 30 -11.98 17.96 -19.63
CA ILE A 30 -11.97 16.71 -20.41
C ILE A 30 -13.38 16.15 -20.67
N GLY A 31 -14.42 16.82 -20.18
CA GLY A 31 -15.82 16.47 -20.46
C GLY A 31 -16.36 15.25 -19.71
N ILE A 32 -15.83 14.91 -18.53
CA ILE A 32 -16.28 13.76 -17.74
C ILE A 32 -16.77 14.14 -16.34
N SER A 33 -17.49 13.23 -15.69
CA SER A 33 -17.95 13.44 -14.31
C SER A 33 -16.76 13.48 -13.34
N ILE A 34 -16.88 14.25 -12.26
CA ILE A 34 -15.84 14.27 -11.22
C ILE A 34 -15.61 12.89 -10.61
N GLN A 35 -16.65 12.06 -10.54
CA GLN A 35 -16.56 10.71 -9.99
C GLN A 35 -15.73 9.82 -10.90
N ASP A 36 -15.96 9.87 -12.22
CA ASP A 36 -15.21 9.07 -13.19
C ASP A 36 -13.76 9.54 -13.30
N PHE A 37 -13.54 10.85 -13.20
CA PHE A 37 -12.19 11.39 -13.13
C PHE A 37 -11.43 10.87 -11.91
N VAL A 38 -12.05 10.90 -10.73
CA VAL A 38 -11.45 10.34 -9.50
C VAL A 38 -11.23 8.82 -9.63
N ARG A 39 -12.20 8.07 -10.18
CA ARG A 39 -12.04 6.63 -10.44
C ARG A 39 -10.85 6.35 -11.36
N MET A 40 -10.71 7.12 -12.43
CA MET A 40 -9.59 6.99 -13.37
C MET A 40 -8.26 7.25 -12.67
N LEU A 41 -8.15 8.34 -11.90
CA LEU A 41 -6.92 8.65 -11.16
C LEU A 41 -6.55 7.55 -10.16
N LEU A 42 -7.53 7.05 -9.39
CA LEU A 42 -7.32 5.95 -8.46
C LEU A 42 -6.90 4.68 -9.20
N ALA A 43 -7.58 4.34 -10.30
CA ALA A 43 -7.25 3.18 -11.11
C ALA A 43 -5.83 3.28 -11.68
N THR A 44 -5.44 4.44 -12.21
CA THR A 44 -4.07 4.68 -12.70
C THR A 44 -3.05 4.56 -11.57
N TYR A 45 -3.31 5.16 -10.41
CA TYR A 45 -2.42 5.08 -9.25
C TYR A 45 -2.23 3.64 -8.80
N PHE A 46 -3.32 2.88 -8.61
CA PHE A 46 -3.26 1.49 -8.17
C PHE A 46 -2.73 0.53 -9.25
N ALA A 47 -2.88 0.83 -10.54
CA ALA A 47 -2.30 0.04 -11.62
C ALA A 47 -0.76 0.14 -11.65
N HIS A 48 -0.20 1.27 -11.20
CA HIS A 48 1.25 1.50 -11.21
C HIS A 48 1.90 1.39 -9.82
N ALA A 49 1.10 1.39 -8.74
CA ALA A 49 1.61 1.20 -7.40
C ALA A 49 1.89 -0.30 -7.16
N PRO A 50 3.15 -0.71 -6.88
CA PRO A 50 3.41 -2.03 -6.34
C PRO A 50 2.77 -2.12 -4.96
N SER A 51 1.56 -2.70 -4.89
CA SER A 51 0.77 -3.02 -3.70
C SER A 51 0.77 -1.96 -2.58
N LEU A 52 -0.29 -1.15 -2.48
CA LEU A 52 -0.51 -0.29 -1.30
C LEU A 52 -0.58 -1.07 0.03
N THR A 53 -0.83 -2.37 -0.04
CA THR A 53 -0.90 -3.28 1.11
C THR A 53 0.46 -3.58 1.74
N ALA A 54 1.56 -3.50 0.99
CA ALA A 54 2.89 -3.88 1.49
C ALA A 54 3.51 -2.81 2.40
N ILE A 55 3.37 -1.52 2.06
CA ILE A 55 4.08 -0.45 2.80
C ILE A 55 3.67 -0.39 4.28
N ASN A 56 2.39 -0.64 4.59
CA ASN A 56 1.93 -0.57 5.97
C ASN A 56 2.13 -1.90 6.72
N HIS A 57 1.95 -3.04 6.06
CA HIS A 57 2.14 -4.35 6.69
C HIS A 57 3.63 -4.62 6.96
N ASP A 58 4.50 -4.38 5.99
CA ASP A 58 5.95 -4.61 6.14
C ASP A 58 6.53 -3.68 7.20
N ARG A 59 6.02 -2.45 7.30
CA ARG A 59 6.42 -1.51 8.35
C ARG A 59 5.97 -1.97 9.74
N VAL A 60 4.77 -2.55 9.85
CA VAL A 60 4.28 -3.11 11.12
C VAL A 60 5.10 -4.34 11.51
N LEU A 61 5.31 -5.27 10.58
CA LEU A 61 6.15 -6.46 10.79
C LEU A 61 7.58 -6.08 11.18
N TYR A 62 8.17 -5.08 10.52
CA TYR A 62 9.49 -4.58 10.86
C TYR A 62 9.53 -3.96 12.27
N GLN A 63 8.52 -3.18 12.64
CA GLN A 63 8.42 -2.60 13.99
C GLN A 63 8.21 -3.66 15.08
N GLU A 64 7.47 -4.73 14.78
CA GLU A 64 7.29 -5.87 15.69
C GLU A 64 8.61 -6.66 15.83
N ALA A 65 9.27 -6.98 14.71
CA ALA A 65 10.57 -7.64 14.72
C ALA A 65 11.61 -6.85 15.55
N LEU A 66 11.66 -5.52 15.42
CA LEU A 66 12.54 -4.67 16.23
C LEU A 66 12.22 -4.74 17.74
N LYS A 67 10.94 -4.85 18.11
CA LYS A 67 10.56 -5.04 19.52
C LYS A 67 11.04 -6.40 20.01
N ASP A 68 10.86 -7.45 19.24
CA ASP A 68 11.21 -8.81 19.64
C ASP A 68 12.73 -9.02 19.73
N ILE A 69 13.51 -8.40 18.82
CA ILE A 69 14.98 -8.31 18.92
C ILE A 69 15.38 -7.64 20.24
N LYS A 70 14.72 -6.54 20.63
CA LYS A 70 15.02 -5.83 21.90
C LYS A 70 14.73 -6.67 23.14
N HIS A 71 13.77 -7.60 23.07
CA HIS A 71 13.46 -8.53 24.17
C HIS A 71 14.34 -9.79 24.16
N GLY A 72 15.28 -9.90 23.21
CA GLY A 72 16.19 -11.03 23.09
C GLY A 72 15.55 -12.28 22.48
N CYS A 73 14.39 -12.16 21.84
CA CYS A 73 13.71 -13.27 21.18
C CYS A 73 14.32 -13.61 19.82
N PHE A 74 15.00 -12.65 19.17
CA PHE A 74 15.68 -12.82 17.89
C PHE A 74 17.06 -12.17 17.92
N THR A 75 17.99 -12.72 17.14
CA THR A 75 19.33 -12.17 16.93
C THR A 75 19.34 -11.35 15.66
N ASP A 76 19.83 -10.11 15.74
CA ASP A 76 20.05 -9.27 14.55
C ASP A 76 21.33 -9.72 13.83
N VAL A 77 21.26 -9.84 12.50
CA VAL A 77 22.37 -10.29 11.66
C VAL A 77 22.61 -9.25 10.59
N SER A 78 23.80 -8.65 10.61
CA SER A 78 24.09 -7.45 9.80
C SER A 78 24.84 -7.75 8.49
N ASN A 79 25.31 -8.98 8.30
CA ASN A 79 26.08 -9.36 7.11
C ASN A 79 25.85 -10.82 6.69
N VAL A 80 26.22 -11.11 5.44
CA VAL A 80 25.98 -12.41 4.80
C VAL A 80 26.86 -13.52 5.39
N GLU A 81 28.09 -13.21 5.83
CA GLU A 81 28.97 -14.22 6.43
C GLU A 81 28.43 -14.73 7.76
N GLU A 82 27.94 -13.82 8.60
CA GLU A 82 27.31 -14.09 9.90
C GLU A 82 26.01 -14.89 9.72
N LEU A 83 25.19 -14.56 8.73
CA LEU A 83 23.97 -15.33 8.41
C LEU A 83 24.31 -16.78 8.06
N ASN A 84 25.29 -16.99 7.19
CA ASN A 84 25.68 -18.33 6.76
C ASN A 84 26.27 -19.15 7.93
N TYR A 85 27.03 -18.52 8.82
CA TYR A 85 27.52 -19.16 10.03
C TYR A 85 26.37 -19.66 10.92
N TYR A 86 25.38 -18.81 11.21
CA TYR A 86 24.22 -19.21 12.02
C TYR A 86 23.40 -20.33 11.39
N LEU A 87 23.16 -20.27 10.07
CA LEU A 87 22.42 -21.32 9.36
C LEU A 87 23.13 -22.67 9.42
N GLN A 88 24.46 -22.69 9.33
CA GLN A 88 25.25 -23.92 9.46
C GLN A 88 25.28 -24.49 10.87
N THR A 89 25.10 -23.66 11.91
CA THR A 89 25.04 -24.12 13.31
C THR A 89 23.68 -24.69 13.72
N LEU A 90 22.66 -24.56 12.87
CA LEU A 90 21.29 -25.05 13.12
C LEU A 90 21.00 -26.42 12.48
N GLU A 91 21.89 -26.91 11.61
CA GLU A 91 21.89 -28.28 11.07
C GLU A 91 22.60 -29.27 12.00
#